data_AF-A0A674ISZ0-F1
#
_entry.id   AF-A0A674ISZ0-F1
#
_cell.length_a   1.000
_cell.length_b   1.000
_cell.length_c   1.000
_cell.angle_alpha   90.00
_cell.angle_beta   90.00
_cell.angle_gamma   90.00
#
_symmetry.space_group_name_H-M   'P 1'
#
loop_
_entity.id
_entity.type
_entity.pdbx_description
1 polymer ?
#
loop_
_entity_poly.entity_id
_entity_poly.type
_entity_poly.pdbx_seq_one_letter_code
_entity_poly.pdbx_strand_id
1 'polypeptide(L)'
;MSTTALINLVRNGGYQVRRRALLTSRLLADDKRLTAVCQSSTTERRASRFDPDGSGRPATWDAFGIWDNRIDEPILLPPSIKYGKLIPKISLAKVGCASQIGKRKENEDRFDYAQLTDDVLYFAVYDGHGGAAAADFCAKYMEKYIQEFLSQEKNLETVLTKAFLEIDNAFARHAHLSVDATLLNAGTTATVALLRDGIELVVASVGDSRALLCRKGKALKLTIDHTPERKDEKERIKKCGGFIVWNSLGQPHVNGRLAMTRSIGDLDLKNSGVTAEPETKRVQLHHASDSFLVLTTDGINFMVNSQEICDFINQCHDPPEAAHVVTEQAIQYGTEDNSTAVIVPFGAWGKYKNSEVNFSFTRSFASSGRWA
;
A
#
# COMPACT_ATOMS: atom_id res chain seq x y z
N MET A 1 -56.45 -21.88 -11.02
CA MET A 1 -57.39 -22.93 -10.55
C MET A 1 -56.60 -23.77 -9.55
N SER A 2 -56.75 -23.52 -8.24
CA SER A 2 -57.52 -24.36 -7.30
C SER A 2 -57.22 -25.85 -7.50
N THR A 3 -56.87 -26.66 -6.49
CA THR A 3 -57.60 -26.81 -5.22
C THR A 3 -56.88 -27.87 -4.35
N THR A 4 -56.84 -27.67 -3.02
CA THR A 4 -57.04 -28.65 -1.90
C THR A 4 -56.22 -29.95 -1.84
N ALA A 5 -55.92 -30.56 -0.68
CA ALA A 5 -56.70 -30.70 0.54
C ALA A 5 -55.85 -31.07 1.76
N LEU A 6 -56.31 -30.60 2.92
CA LEU A 6 -56.08 -31.09 4.29
C LEU A 6 -56.68 -32.49 4.52
N ILE A 7 -56.28 -33.13 5.64
CA ILE A 7 -56.98 -34.14 6.52
C ILE A 7 -55.91 -35.15 7.02
N ASN A 8 -55.81 -35.62 8.27
CA ASN A 8 -56.36 -35.32 9.60
C ASN A 8 -55.86 -36.43 10.57
N LEU A 9 -55.87 -36.16 11.89
CA LEU A 9 -56.12 -37.11 13.00
C LEU A 9 -55.05 -38.23 13.28
N VAL A 10 -54.78 -38.75 14.49
CA VAL A 10 -55.43 -38.69 15.82
C VAL A 10 -54.50 -39.29 16.92
N ARG A 11 -54.67 -38.79 18.16
CA ARG A 11 -54.58 -39.39 19.53
C ARG A 11 -53.69 -40.62 19.82
N ASN A 12 -53.17 -40.85 21.03
CA ASN A 12 -53.76 -40.88 22.39
C ASN A 12 -52.59 -40.90 23.40
N GLY A 13 -52.61 -40.20 24.54
CA GLY A 13 -53.24 -40.63 25.81
C GLY A 13 -52.15 -41.22 26.74
N GLY A 14 -52.02 -40.94 28.04
CA GLY A 14 -52.72 -40.08 28.98
C GLY A 14 -52.21 -40.38 30.41
N TYR A 15 -52.59 -39.50 31.37
CA TYR A 15 -52.85 -39.77 32.82
C TYR A 15 -51.67 -40.23 33.72
N GLN A 16 -51.46 -39.82 35.00
CA GLN A 16 -52.18 -39.15 36.11
C GLN A 16 -51.13 -38.37 36.95
N VAL A 17 -51.31 -37.19 37.57
CA VAL A 17 -52.22 -36.66 38.63
C VAL A 17 -52.06 -37.27 40.03
N ARG A 18 -51.51 -36.48 40.98
CA ARG A 18 -52.06 -36.08 42.33
C ARG A 18 -50.96 -35.36 43.16
N ARG A 19 -51.11 -34.08 43.56
CA ARG A 19 -51.74 -33.52 44.81
C ARG A 19 -51.03 -33.98 46.12
N ARG A 20 -50.76 -33.20 47.17
CA ARG A 20 -51.06 -31.80 47.62
C ARG A 20 -50.33 -31.57 49.00
N ALA A 21 -50.34 -30.30 49.45
CA ALA A 21 -50.24 -29.78 50.85
C ALA A 21 -48.82 -29.59 51.45
N LEU A 22 -48.35 -28.38 51.83
CA LEU A 22 -48.75 -27.38 52.85
C LEU A 22 -48.39 -27.76 54.30
N LEU A 23 -47.40 -27.08 54.91
CA LEU A 23 -47.53 -26.20 56.11
C LEU A 23 -46.16 -25.85 56.78
N THR A 24 -45.91 -24.54 56.86
CA THR A 24 -45.27 -23.70 57.91
C THR A 24 -44.48 -24.29 59.09
N SER A 25 -43.35 -23.66 59.42
CA SER A 25 -43.06 -23.09 60.76
C SER A 25 -41.91 -22.05 60.75
N ARG A 26 -42.00 -21.07 61.66
CA ARG A 26 -41.09 -19.93 61.94
C ARG A 26 -40.11 -20.28 63.08
N LEU A 27 -39.01 -19.51 63.21
CA LEU A 27 -38.46 -18.80 64.41
C LEU A 27 -36.96 -18.46 64.16
N LEU A 28 -36.57 -17.17 64.05
CA LEU A 28 -35.89 -16.28 65.05
C LEU A 28 -34.44 -16.73 65.42
N ALA A 29 -33.37 -15.91 65.48
CA ALA A 29 -33.21 -14.48 65.76
C ALA A 29 -31.81 -13.93 65.35
N ASP A 30 -31.73 -12.59 65.20
CA ASP A 30 -30.65 -11.60 65.51
C ASP A 30 -29.20 -11.81 65.00
N ASP A 31 -28.42 -10.80 64.60
CA ASP A 31 -28.35 -9.41 65.06
C ASP A 31 -27.57 -8.48 64.09
N LYS A 32 -27.83 -7.17 64.23
CA LYS A 32 -27.03 -5.95 63.90
C LYS A 32 -26.86 -5.41 62.47
N ARG A 33 -27.61 -4.30 62.28
CA ARG A 33 -27.42 -3.15 61.37
C ARG A 33 -26.01 -2.53 61.42
N LEU A 34 -25.60 -1.91 60.30
CA LEU A 34 -25.22 -0.49 60.23
C LEU A 34 -25.28 0.08 58.79
N THR A 35 -26.03 1.19 58.69
CA THR A 35 -25.96 2.33 57.75
C THR A 35 -26.25 2.19 56.24
N ALA A 36 -27.23 2.98 55.84
CA ALA A 36 -27.69 3.25 54.48
C ALA A 36 -26.80 4.27 53.75
N VAL A 37 -26.63 4.08 52.44
CA VAL A 37 -26.52 5.17 51.46
C VAL A 37 -27.32 4.77 50.23
N CYS A 38 -28.35 5.54 49.93
CA CYS A 38 -29.10 5.47 48.69
C CYS A 38 -28.45 6.46 47.71
N GLN A 39 -27.93 6.01 46.57
CA GLN A 39 -27.78 6.85 45.39
C GLN A 39 -28.14 6.06 44.14
N SER A 40 -29.23 6.49 43.52
CA SER A 40 -29.59 6.26 42.14
C SER A 40 -28.72 7.11 41.19
N SER A 41 -28.12 6.50 40.18
CA SER A 41 -27.98 7.06 38.83
C SER A 41 -27.37 5.98 37.92
N THR A 42 -28.15 5.42 36.99
CA THR A 42 -28.13 5.79 35.56
C THR A 42 -26.74 6.17 35.04
N THR A 43 -26.10 5.23 34.36
CA THR A 43 -25.50 5.44 33.02
C THR A 43 -25.06 4.09 32.47
N GLU A 44 -25.99 3.40 31.80
CA GLU A 44 -25.60 2.48 30.73
C GLU A 44 -24.86 3.32 29.67
N ARG A 45 -23.53 3.36 29.72
CA ARG A 45 -22.74 3.62 28.52
C ARG A 45 -22.69 2.31 27.73
N ARG A 46 -23.77 2.03 27.01
CA ARG A 46 -23.66 1.21 25.79
C ARG A 46 -22.83 2.00 24.78
N ALA A 47 -21.51 1.91 24.92
CA ALA A 47 -20.64 2.09 23.76
C ALA A 47 -20.88 0.85 22.90
N SER A 48 -21.41 1.06 21.70
CA SER A 48 -21.52 0.05 20.64
C SER A 48 -20.12 -0.34 20.16
N ARG A 49 -19.30 -0.92 21.04
CA ARG A 49 -18.15 -1.71 20.60
C ARG A 49 -18.72 -3.02 20.10
N PHE A 50 -18.50 -3.29 18.82
CA PHE A 50 -18.72 -4.61 18.26
C PHE A 50 -17.73 -5.54 18.98
N ASP A 51 -18.22 -6.23 20.00
CA ASP A 51 -17.46 -7.13 20.87
C ASP A 51 -18.18 -8.49 20.82
N PRO A 52 -17.95 -9.29 19.76
CA PRO A 52 -18.72 -10.48 19.50
C PRO A 52 -18.53 -11.57 20.57
N ASP A 53 -17.41 -11.55 21.30
CA ASP A 53 -17.08 -12.53 22.35
C ASP A 53 -17.15 -11.94 23.78
N GLY A 54 -17.43 -10.64 23.92
CA GLY A 54 -17.52 -9.96 25.22
C GLY A 54 -16.18 -9.87 25.95
N SER A 55 -15.06 -10.04 25.25
CA SER A 55 -13.72 -10.06 25.82
C SER A 55 -13.18 -8.66 26.15
N GLY A 56 -13.85 -7.59 25.67
CA GLY A 56 -13.38 -6.22 25.76
C GLY A 56 -12.21 -5.91 24.82
N ARG A 57 -11.76 -6.87 24.01
CA ARG A 57 -10.70 -6.69 23.01
C ARG A 57 -11.30 -6.08 21.72
N PRO A 58 -10.54 -5.30 20.94
CA PRO A 58 -10.98 -4.87 19.62
C PRO A 58 -11.31 -6.08 18.75
N ALA A 59 -12.44 -6.08 18.04
CA ALA A 59 -12.75 -7.12 17.08
C ALA A 59 -11.66 -7.18 15.98
N THR A 60 -11.08 -8.36 15.80
CA THR A 60 -10.08 -8.65 14.77
C THR A 60 -10.71 -9.48 13.65
N TRP A 61 -9.96 -9.72 12.58
CA TRP A 61 -10.45 -10.48 11.42
C TRP A 61 -10.79 -11.93 11.76
N ASP A 62 -10.00 -12.55 12.62
CA ASP A 62 -10.14 -13.97 12.98
C ASP A 62 -11.33 -14.21 13.90
N ALA A 63 -11.75 -13.20 14.67
CA ALA A 63 -12.92 -13.27 15.54
C ALA A 63 -14.23 -13.59 14.80
N PHE A 64 -14.28 -13.41 13.48
CA PHE A 64 -15.44 -13.75 12.66
C PHE A 64 -15.36 -15.15 12.01
N GLY A 65 -14.25 -15.88 12.16
CA GLY A 65 -14.09 -17.24 11.65
C GLY A 65 -14.08 -17.36 10.12
N ILE A 66 -13.83 -16.26 9.41
CA ILE A 66 -14.00 -16.19 7.94
C ILE A 66 -12.66 -16.32 7.19
N TRP A 67 -11.50 -16.21 7.86
CA TRP A 67 -10.20 -16.18 7.19
C TRP A 67 -9.07 -16.78 8.05
N ASP A 68 -8.26 -17.66 7.46
CA ASP A 68 -6.98 -18.17 8.02
C ASP A 68 -5.86 -17.25 7.50
N ASN A 69 -5.77 -16.05 8.07
CA ASN A 69 -4.81 -15.03 7.63
C ASN A 69 -3.71 -14.84 8.70
N ARG A 70 -2.48 -14.54 8.28
CA ARG A 70 -1.35 -14.29 9.21
C ARG A 70 -1.39 -12.90 9.87
N ILE A 71 -2.48 -12.15 9.70
CA ILE A 71 -2.59 -10.76 10.14
C ILE A 71 -3.77 -10.61 11.10
N ASP A 72 -3.44 -10.62 12.39
CA ASP A 72 -4.36 -10.25 13.46
C ASP A 72 -4.28 -8.73 13.69
N GLU A 73 -5.07 -7.95 12.94
CA GLU A 73 -5.17 -6.49 13.07
C GLU A 73 -6.61 -6.07 13.43
N PRO A 74 -6.79 -5.00 14.23
CA PRO A 74 -8.10 -4.52 14.62
C PRO A 74 -8.84 -3.93 13.42
N ILE A 75 -10.17 -3.95 13.47
CA ILE A 75 -11.02 -3.37 12.43
C ILE A 75 -11.13 -1.84 12.59
N LEU A 76 -10.98 -1.11 11.49
CA LEU A 76 -11.25 0.33 11.43
C LEU A 76 -12.76 0.57 11.44
N LEU A 77 -13.35 0.77 12.62
CA LEU A 77 -14.80 0.92 12.77
C LEU A 77 -15.40 2.08 11.95
N PRO A 78 -14.87 3.32 11.98
CA PRO A 78 -15.51 4.42 11.25
C PRO A 78 -15.53 4.19 9.72
N PRO A 79 -14.41 3.80 9.07
CA PRO A 79 -14.43 3.35 7.67
C PRO A 79 -15.36 2.16 7.46
N SER A 80 -15.33 1.16 8.34
CA SER A 80 -16.12 -0.06 8.13
C SER A 80 -17.62 0.21 8.12
N ILE A 81 -18.07 1.13 8.98
CA ILE A 81 -19.46 1.60 9.01
C ILE A 81 -19.76 2.43 7.75
N LYS A 82 -18.89 3.36 7.38
CA LYS A 82 -19.04 4.24 6.22
C LYS A 82 -19.21 3.45 4.91
N TYR A 83 -18.46 2.36 4.74
CA TYR A 83 -18.45 1.57 3.52
C TYR A 83 -19.24 0.26 3.60
N GLY A 84 -19.81 -0.07 4.77
CA GLY A 84 -20.57 -1.31 4.98
C GLY A 84 -19.74 -2.58 4.81
N LYS A 85 -18.43 -2.52 5.03
CA LYS A 85 -17.49 -3.64 4.86
C LYS A 85 -16.49 -3.65 6.01
N LEU A 86 -16.05 -4.82 6.44
CA LEU A 86 -14.99 -4.91 7.43
C LEU A 86 -13.66 -4.48 6.79
N ILE A 87 -13.00 -3.49 7.39
CA ILE A 87 -11.73 -2.93 6.91
C ILE A 87 -10.68 -3.11 8.01
N PRO A 88 -9.55 -3.82 7.75
CA PRO A 88 -8.48 -3.94 8.73
C PRO A 88 -7.78 -2.60 8.90
N LYS A 89 -7.27 -2.35 10.10
CA LYS A 89 -6.18 -1.40 10.27
C LYS A 89 -4.94 -1.97 9.59
N ILE A 90 -4.33 -1.18 8.72
CA ILE A 90 -3.03 -1.50 8.15
C ILE A 90 -1.96 -0.95 9.10
N SER A 91 -1.19 -1.84 9.73
CA SER A 91 -0.15 -1.46 10.67
C SER A 91 1.17 -1.18 9.94
N LEU A 92 1.69 0.04 10.10
CA LEU A 92 2.99 0.43 9.54
C LEU A 92 4.15 -0.40 10.13
N ALA A 93 3.99 -0.97 11.33
CA ALA A 93 4.99 -1.84 11.94
C ALA A 93 5.18 -3.18 11.18
N LYS A 94 4.22 -3.56 10.33
CA LYS A 94 4.29 -4.76 9.48
C LYS A 94 4.79 -4.47 8.06
N VAL A 95 5.02 -3.21 7.71
CA VAL A 95 5.59 -2.85 6.40
C VAL A 95 7.01 -3.39 6.34
N GLY A 96 7.31 -4.06 5.23
CA GLY A 96 8.66 -4.55 4.94
C GLY A 96 9.36 -3.61 3.98
N CYS A 97 10.64 -3.32 4.23
CA CYS A 97 11.44 -2.53 3.33
C CYS A 97 12.88 -3.07 3.28
N ALA A 98 13.49 -3.03 2.11
CA ALA A 98 14.89 -3.32 1.92
C ALA A 98 15.44 -2.44 0.80
N SER A 99 16.67 -1.96 0.96
CA SER A 99 17.39 -1.21 -0.07
C SER A 99 18.83 -1.70 -0.07
N GLN A 100 19.29 -2.20 -1.21
CA GLN A 100 20.64 -2.71 -1.39
C GLN A 100 21.37 -1.88 -2.45
N ILE A 101 22.62 -1.51 -2.18
CA ILE A 101 23.42 -0.63 -3.03
C ILE A 101 23.82 -1.27 -4.37
N GLY A 102 23.88 -2.60 -4.45
CA GLY A 102 24.38 -3.30 -5.64
C GLY A 102 25.88 -3.03 -5.87
N LYS A 103 26.28 -2.80 -7.13
CA LYS A 103 27.67 -2.50 -7.51
C LYS A 103 27.90 -1.00 -7.75
N ARG A 104 26.96 -0.14 -7.33
CA ARG A 104 27.10 1.31 -7.40
C ARG A 104 28.04 1.84 -6.30
N LYS A 105 28.56 3.05 -6.51
CA LYS A 105 29.39 3.75 -5.52
C LYS A 105 28.56 4.30 -4.37
N GLU A 106 27.37 4.78 -4.68
CA GLU A 106 26.42 5.36 -3.73
C GLU A 106 25.07 4.69 -3.91
N ASN A 107 24.27 4.71 -2.84
CA ASN A 107 22.87 4.34 -2.91
C ASN A 107 22.05 5.62 -3.07
N GLU A 108 21.53 5.85 -4.28
CA GLU A 108 20.71 7.00 -4.64
C GLU A 108 19.21 6.73 -4.42
N ASP A 109 18.83 5.48 -4.13
CA ASP A 109 17.45 5.12 -3.78
C ASP A 109 17.07 5.68 -2.41
N ARG A 110 15.84 6.19 -2.33
CA ARG A 110 15.14 6.51 -1.08
C ARG A 110 13.77 5.86 -1.07
N PHE A 111 13.28 5.60 0.13
CA PHE A 111 11.92 5.13 0.33
C PHE A 111 11.40 5.69 1.64
N ASP A 112 10.09 5.80 1.77
CA ASP A 112 9.46 6.27 2.98
C ASP A 112 8.04 5.74 3.14
N TYR A 113 7.55 5.70 4.37
CA TYR A 113 6.16 5.40 4.67
C TYR A 113 5.74 5.99 6.02
N ALA A 114 4.56 6.59 6.05
CA ALA A 114 4.05 7.27 7.23
C ALA A 114 2.53 7.28 7.25
N GLN A 115 1.98 7.62 8.42
CA GLN A 115 0.58 7.95 8.57
C GLN A 115 0.47 9.48 8.52
N LEU A 116 -0.07 10.02 7.42
CA LEU A 116 -0.16 11.47 7.21
C LEU A 116 -1.31 12.11 8.00
N THR A 117 -2.44 11.40 8.09
CA THR A 117 -3.64 11.76 8.85
C THR A 117 -4.25 10.50 9.48
N ASP A 118 -5.31 10.65 10.27
CA ASP A 118 -6.02 9.50 10.85
C ASP A 118 -6.57 8.52 9.80
N ASP A 119 -6.88 9.03 8.60
CA ASP A 119 -7.48 8.29 7.49
C ASP A 119 -6.53 8.03 6.32
N VAL A 120 -5.36 8.68 6.22
CA VAL A 120 -4.45 8.55 5.05
C VAL A 120 -3.08 8.00 5.46
N LEU A 121 -2.72 6.86 4.86
CA LEU A 121 -1.36 6.31 4.86
C LEU A 121 -0.63 6.69 3.58
N TYR A 122 0.69 6.85 3.68
CA TYR A 122 1.61 7.21 2.60
C TYR A 122 2.72 6.18 2.49
N PHE A 123 3.09 5.85 1.26
CA PHE A 123 4.20 4.97 0.92
C PHE A 123 4.87 5.51 -0.34
N ALA A 124 6.19 5.52 -0.39
CA ALA A 124 6.92 6.01 -1.55
C ALA A 124 8.26 5.33 -1.78
N VAL A 125 8.69 5.33 -3.05
CA VAL A 125 10.06 5.05 -3.48
C VAL A 125 10.51 6.13 -4.46
N TYR A 126 11.79 6.49 -4.37
CA TYR A 126 12.48 7.50 -5.18
C TYR A 126 13.81 6.90 -5.62
N ASP A 127 13.93 6.54 -6.89
CA ASP A 127 15.20 6.11 -7.50
C ASP A 127 15.90 7.35 -8.04
N GLY A 128 17.01 7.73 -7.40
CA GLY A 128 17.76 8.95 -7.67
C GLY A 128 18.84 8.73 -8.73
N HIS A 129 19.18 9.79 -9.46
CA HIS A 129 20.21 9.74 -10.48
C HIS A 129 20.91 11.09 -10.65
N GLY A 130 22.19 11.06 -11.01
CA GLY A 130 23.00 12.29 -11.14
C GLY A 130 23.28 12.96 -9.80
N GLY A 131 23.37 12.16 -8.73
CA GLY A 131 23.43 12.58 -7.34
C GLY A 131 22.11 12.30 -6.60
N ALA A 132 22.20 11.89 -5.35
CA ALA A 132 21.02 11.56 -4.53
C ALA A 132 20.16 12.78 -4.12
N ALA A 133 20.58 14.01 -4.45
CA ALA A 133 19.97 15.25 -3.95
C ALA A 133 18.48 15.38 -4.28
N ALA A 134 18.04 14.98 -5.48
CA ALA A 134 16.63 15.05 -5.86
C ALA A 134 15.78 14.01 -5.10
N ALA A 135 16.29 12.79 -4.94
CA ALA A 135 15.65 11.73 -4.15
C ALA A 135 15.58 12.09 -2.67
N ASP A 136 16.67 12.63 -2.10
CA ASP A 136 16.74 13.14 -0.73
C ASP A 136 15.73 14.28 -0.49
N PHE A 137 15.62 15.19 -1.45
CA PHE A 137 14.65 16.29 -1.38
C PHE A 137 13.20 15.75 -1.39
N CYS A 138 12.91 14.78 -2.25
CA CYS A 138 11.59 14.15 -2.31
C CYS A 138 11.25 13.43 -1.01
N ALA A 139 12.15 12.57 -0.51
CA ALA A 139 11.97 11.87 0.76
C ALA A 139 11.73 12.83 1.93
N LYS A 140 12.41 13.98 1.94
CA LYS A 140 12.28 14.97 3.02
C LYS A 140 11.01 15.81 2.98
N TYR A 141 10.51 16.16 1.79
CA TYR A 141 9.48 17.19 1.64
C TYR A 141 8.15 16.71 1.03
N MET A 142 8.08 15.51 0.46
CA MET A 142 6.85 15.03 -0.19
C MET A 142 5.66 14.98 0.78
N GLU A 143 5.86 14.45 1.99
CA GLU A 143 4.80 14.37 3.01
C GLU A 143 4.17 15.73 3.29
N LYS A 144 5.01 16.77 3.44
CA LYS A 144 4.57 18.14 3.70
C LYS A 144 3.66 18.66 2.59
N TYR A 145 4.07 18.50 1.32
CA TYR A 145 3.28 18.98 0.18
C TYR A 145 1.96 18.21 0.04
N ILE A 146 1.99 16.90 0.29
CA ILE A 146 0.76 16.09 0.29
C ILE A 146 -0.18 16.56 1.39
N GLN A 147 0.29 16.74 2.62
CA GLN A 147 -0.54 17.21 3.74
C GLN A 147 -1.14 18.59 3.49
N GLU A 148 -0.38 19.51 2.89
CA GLU A 148 -0.88 20.83 2.50
C GLU A 148 -2.06 20.71 1.52
N PHE A 149 -1.94 19.89 0.47
CA PHE A 149 -3.00 19.73 -0.52
C PHE A 149 -4.17 18.87 -0.04
N LEU A 150 -3.95 17.91 0.88
CA LEU A 150 -5.03 17.15 1.53
C LEU A 150 -5.99 18.06 2.31
N SER A 151 -5.51 19.20 2.84
CA SER A 151 -6.37 20.17 3.52
C SER A 151 -7.31 20.95 2.58
N GLN A 152 -7.01 20.95 1.28
CA GLN A 152 -7.68 21.78 0.27
C GLN A 152 -8.49 20.94 -0.73
N GLU A 153 -8.11 19.69 -0.95
CA GLU A 153 -8.65 18.84 -2.01
C GLU A 153 -8.97 17.43 -1.49
N LYS A 154 -10.12 16.89 -1.92
CA LYS A 154 -10.58 15.55 -1.54
C LYS A 154 -10.18 14.50 -2.57
N ASN A 155 -9.98 14.87 -3.83
CA ASN A 155 -9.52 13.94 -4.85
C ASN A 155 -8.01 13.69 -4.70
N LEU A 156 -7.64 12.48 -4.28
CA LEU A 156 -6.24 12.10 -4.05
C LEU A 156 -5.39 12.12 -5.33
N GLU A 157 -5.99 11.90 -6.50
CA GLU A 157 -5.27 12.01 -7.78
C GLU A 157 -4.82 13.45 -8.00
N THR A 158 -5.74 14.40 -7.82
CA THR A 158 -5.45 15.84 -7.91
C THR A 158 -4.44 16.28 -6.84
N VAL A 159 -4.56 15.77 -5.60
CA VAL A 159 -3.61 16.04 -4.51
C VAL A 159 -2.20 15.62 -4.93
N LEU A 160 -2.04 14.40 -5.43
CA LEU A 160 -0.73 13.88 -5.86
C LEU A 160 -0.19 14.64 -7.06
N THR A 161 -0.99 14.93 -8.09
CA THR A 161 -0.55 15.74 -9.23
C THR A 161 -0.05 17.11 -8.78
N LYS A 162 -0.76 17.79 -7.88
CA LYS A 162 -0.32 19.10 -7.33
C LYS A 162 0.96 18.96 -6.50
N ALA A 163 1.06 17.93 -5.66
CA ALA A 163 2.24 17.68 -4.84
C ALA A 163 3.50 17.43 -5.69
N PHE A 164 3.39 16.63 -6.76
CA PHE A 164 4.50 16.35 -7.67
C PHE A 164 4.99 17.59 -8.42
N LEU A 165 4.06 18.42 -8.91
CA LEU A 165 4.43 19.66 -9.59
C LEU A 165 5.05 20.68 -8.62
N GLU A 166 4.50 20.80 -7.40
CA GLU A 166 5.03 21.75 -6.42
C GLU A 166 6.39 21.32 -5.87
N ILE A 167 6.61 20.04 -5.61
CA ILE A 167 7.92 19.56 -5.14
C ILE A 167 9.00 19.71 -6.21
N ASP A 168 8.67 19.52 -7.49
CA ASP A 168 9.59 19.79 -8.61
C ASP A 168 9.94 21.27 -8.70
N ASN A 169 8.93 22.15 -8.62
CA ASN A 169 9.15 23.60 -8.57
C ASN A 169 10.00 24.02 -7.36
N ALA A 170 9.78 23.39 -6.21
CA ALA A 170 10.56 23.65 -5.00
C ALA A 170 12.01 23.17 -5.11
N PHE A 171 12.23 21.98 -5.69
CA PHE A 171 13.55 21.46 -5.97
C PHE A 171 14.29 22.35 -6.99
N ALA A 172 13.61 22.79 -8.05
CA ALA A 172 14.17 23.72 -9.02
C ALA A 172 14.65 25.01 -8.35
N ARG A 173 13.83 25.62 -7.48
CA ARG A 173 14.24 26.81 -6.70
C ARG A 173 15.43 26.51 -5.79
N HIS A 174 15.46 25.34 -5.14
CA HIS A 174 16.55 24.93 -4.26
C HIS A 174 17.87 24.76 -5.04
N ALA A 175 17.83 24.07 -6.17
CA ALA A 175 18.99 23.81 -7.03
C ALA A 175 19.58 25.11 -7.61
N HIS A 176 18.75 26.05 -8.07
CA HIS A 176 19.22 27.34 -8.60
C HIS A 176 19.86 28.26 -7.54
N LEU A 177 19.51 28.09 -6.27
CA LEU A 177 20.08 28.85 -5.15
C LEU A 177 21.31 28.17 -4.54
N SER A 178 21.57 26.91 -4.89
CA SER A 178 22.73 26.17 -4.42
C SER A 178 24.00 26.60 -5.16
N VAL A 179 25.14 26.53 -4.46
CA VAL A 179 26.47 26.73 -5.08
C VAL A 179 26.88 25.49 -5.87
N ASP A 180 26.30 24.34 -5.53
CA ASP A 180 26.60 23.09 -6.18
C ASP A 180 25.81 22.94 -7.50
N ALA A 181 26.52 23.18 -8.60
CA ALA A 181 25.97 23.10 -9.96
C ALA A 181 25.54 21.68 -10.36
N THR A 182 25.99 20.64 -9.65
CA THR A 182 25.59 19.25 -9.94
C THR A 182 24.10 19.02 -9.69
N LEU A 183 23.48 19.80 -8.79
CA LEU A 183 22.04 19.71 -8.50
C LEU A 183 21.16 20.05 -9.71
N LEU A 184 21.66 20.83 -10.67
CA LEU A 184 20.92 21.11 -11.91
C LEU A 184 20.69 19.83 -12.73
N ASN A 185 21.57 18.86 -12.55
CA ASN A 185 21.57 17.59 -13.24
C ASN A 185 21.01 16.43 -12.41
N ALA A 186 20.77 16.65 -11.11
CA ALA A 186 20.17 15.65 -10.25
C ALA A 186 18.69 15.48 -10.59
N GLY A 187 18.24 14.24 -10.64
CA GLY A 187 16.85 13.89 -10.86
C GLY A 187 16.49 12.62 -10.09
N THR A 188 15.20 12.34 -10.04
CA THR A 188 14.70 11.13 -9.41
C THR A 188 13.37 10.70 -10.02
N THR A 189 13.15 9.39 -10.04
CA THR A 189 11.80 8.84 -10.14
C THR A 189 11.01 9.17 -8.88
N ALA A 190 9.69 9.13 -8.95
CA ALA A 190 8.87 9.16 -7.75
C ALA A 190 7.67 8.25 -7.99
N THR A 191 7.48 7.26 -7.12
CA THR A 191 6.26 6.45 -7.09
C THR A 191 5.67 6.53 -5.70
N VAL A 192 4.53 7.20 -5.59
CA VAL A 192 3.86 7.50 -4.32
C VAL A 192 2.48 6.87 -4.29
N ALA A 193 2.17 6.18 -3.20
CA ALA A 193 0.88 5.58 -2.94
C ALA A 193 0.23 6.19 -1.70
N LEU A 194 -1.03 6.65 -1.84
CA LEU A 194 -1.88 7.06 -0.74
C LEU A 194 -2.99 6.04 -0.52
N LEU A 195 -3.17 5.59 0.72
CA LEU A 195 -4.26 4.72 1.12
C LEU A 195 -5.18 5.46 2.07
N ARG A 196 -6.35 5.85 1.60
CA ARG A 196 -7.39 6.51 2.41
C ARG A 196 -8.42 5.52 2.94
N ASP A 197 -8.81 5.71 4.20
CA ASP A 197 -9.80 4.92 4.92
C ASP A 197 -9.49 3.40 4.92
N GLY A 198 -8.23 3.03 4.71
CA GLY A 198 -7.79 1.64 4.55
C GLY A 198 -8.24 0.95 3.25
N ILE A 199 -8.97 1.62 2.35
CA ILE A 199 -9.57 0.95 1.17
C ILE A 199 -9.39 1.66 -0.16
N GLU A 200 -9.16 2.96 -0.17
CA GLU A 200 -9.01 3.72 -1.40
C GLU A 200 -7.53 3.93 -1.65
N LEU A 201 -6.98 3.15 -2.58
CA LEU A 201 -5.58 3.23 -2.98
C LEU A 201 -5.45 4.12 -4.21
N VAL A 202 -4.64 5.16 -4.13
CA VAL A 202 -4.26 5.99 -5.28
C VAL A 202 -2.74 5.99 -5.39
N VAL A 203 -2.25 5.66 -6.58
CA VAL A 203 -0.83 5.70 -6.90
C VAL A 203 -0.59 6.79 -7.94
N ALA A 204 0.47 7.58 -7.75
CA ALA A 204 0.99 8.53 -8.71
C ALA A 204 2.46 8.22 -8.99
N SER A 205 2.88 8.29 -10.25
CA SER A 205 4.29 8.04 -10.57
C SER A 205 4.83 8.89 -11.73
N VAL A 206 6.12 9.21 -11.64
CA VAL A 206 7.00 9.64 -12.74
C VAL A 206 8.24 8.74 -12.76
N GLY A 207 8.78 8.48 -13.95
CA GLY A 207 9.91 7.57 -14.15
C GLY A 207 9.47 6.10 -14.34
N ASP A 208 10.32 5.17 -13.91
CA ASP A 208 10.19 3.73 -14.13
C ASP A 208 10.32 2.88 -12.85
N SER A 209 10.29 3.52 -11.68
CA SER A 209 9.89 2.85 -10.44
C SER A 209 8.45 2.34 -10.55
N ARG A 210 8.17 1.18 -9.95
CA ARG A 210 6.90 0.46 -10.16
C ARG A 210 6.11 0.31 -8.88
N ALA A 211 4.79 0.31 -9.01
CA ALA A 211 3.87 -0.15 -7.97
C ALA A 211 3.02 -1.32 -8.50
N LEU A 212 2.91 -2.39 -7.70
CA LEU A 212 2.14 -3.59 -8.03
C LEU A 212 1.19 -3.93 -6.88
N LEU A 213 -0.05 -4.30 -7.20
CA LEU A 213 -1.00 -4.88 -6.26
C LEU A 213 -1.09 -6.39 -6.51
N CYS A 214 -0.83 -7.20 -5.48
CA CYS A 214 -1.07 -8.64 -5.57
C CYS A 214 -2.52 -8.95 -5.22
N ARG A 215 -3.29 -9.39 -6.21
CA ARG A 215 -4.71 -9.77 -6.07
C ARG A 215 -4.88 -11.23 -6.46
N LYS A 216 -5.28 -12.06 -5.49
CA LYS A 216 -5.43 -13.52 -5.66
C LYS A 216 -4.16 -14.19 -6.22
N GLY A 217 -2.99 -13.80 -5.73
CA GLY A 217 -1.69 -14.33 -6.19
C GLY A 217 -1.20 -13.79 -7.53
N LYS A 218 -1.95 -12.90 -8.21
CA LYS A 218 -1.56 -12.33 -9.51
C LYS A 218 -1.13 -10.87 -9.38
N ALA A 219 -0.10 -10.50 -10.13
CA ALA A 219 0.41 -9.14 -10.19
C ALA A 219 -0.51 -8.22 -11.01
N LEU A 220 -1.07 -7.19 -10.39
CA LEU A 220 -1.76 -6.09 -11.05
C LEU A 220 -0.85 -4.86 -11.07
N LYS A 221 -0.38 -4.47 -12.27
CA LYS A 221 0.43 -3.26 -12.44
C LYS A 221 -0.39 -2.00 -12.14
N LEU A 222 0.12 -1.16 -11.24
CA LEU A 222 -0.50 0.12 -10.90
C LEU A 222 0.14 1.30 -11.65
N THR A 223 1.39 1.15 -12.07
CA THR A 223 2.13 2.14 -12.87
C THR A 223 2.51 1.59 -14.25
N ILE A 224 2.84 2.49 -15.16
CA ILE A 224 3.38 2.19 -16.48
C ILE A 224 4.66 3.00 -16.64
N ASP A 225 5.77 2.34 -16.96
CA ASP A 225 7.07 2.98 -17.07
C ASP A 225 7.06 4.12 -18.11
N HIS A 226 7.63 5.27 -17.75
CA HIS A 226 7.76 6.43 -18.63
C HIS A 226 9.06 6.37 -19.41
N THR A 227 9.09 5.52 -20.44
CA THR A 227 10.30 5.31 -21.27
C THR A 227 10.18 6.01 -22.63
N PRO A 228 11.31 6.36 -23.28
CA PRO A 228 11.30 6.95 -24.62
C PRO A 228 10.73 6.06 -25.72
N GLU A 229 10.47 4.78 -25.44
CA GLU A 229 9.82 3.85 -26.38
C GLU A 229 8.30 4.06 -26.43
N ARG A 230 7.71 4.60 -25.36
CA ARG A 230 6.27 4.87 -25.29
C ARG A 230 5.91 5.97 -26.28
N LYS A 231 4.90 5.71 -27.12
CA LYS A 231 4.60 6.56 -28.30
C LYS A 231 4.22 7.99 -27.91
N ASP A 232 3.33 8.13 -26.94
CA ASP A 232 2.87 9.39 -26.38
C ASP A 232 4.01 10.19 -25.73
N GLU A 233 4.88 9.52 -24.97
CA GLU A 233 6.05 10.15 -24.35
C GLU A 233 7.04 10.65 -25.40
N LYS A 234 7.33 9.81 -26.41
CA LYS A 234 8.18 10.14 -27.54
C LYS A 234 7.66 11.33 -28.35
N GLU A 235 6.35 11.40 -28.56
CA GLU A 235 5.70 12.53 -29.23
C GLU A 235 5.85 13.82 -28.41
N ARG A 236 5.66 13.76 -27.09
CA ARG A 236 5.88 14.92 -26.20
C ARG A 236 7.32 15.42 -26.27
N ILE A 237 8.31 14.54 -26.13
CA ILE A 237 9.73 14.91 -26.20
C ILE A 237 10.05 15.63 -27.51
N LYS A 238 9.63 15.06 -28.65
CA LYS A 238 9.83 15.69 -29.97
C LYS A 238 9.13 17.04 -30.10
N LYS A 239 7.89 17.14 -29.60
CA LYS A 239 7.09 18.39 -29.65
C LYS A 239 7.74 19.52 -28.85
N CYS A 240 8.41 19.18 -27.75
CA CYS A 240 9.15 20.12 -26.91
C CYS A 240 10.60 20.39 -27.40
N GLY A 241 10.99 19.86 -28.57
CA GLY A 241 12.32 20.08 -29.15
C GLY A 241 13.42 19.17 -28.61
N GLY A 242 13.08 18.20 -27.75
CA GLY A 242 13.98 17.13 -27.36
C GLY A 242 14.11 16.06 -28.45
N PHE A 243 15.14 15.22 -28.34
CA PHE A 243 15.40 14.12 -29.26
C PHE A 243 15.74 12.84 -28.50
N ILE A 244 15.65 11.70 -29.17
CA ILE A 244 15.97 10.39 -28.57
C ILE A 244 17.19 9.83 -29.30
N VAL A 245 18.22 9.50 -28.53
CA VAL A 245 19.46 8.86 -29.00
C VAL A 245 19.51 7.45 -28.46
N TRP A 246 19.98 6.51 -29.29
CA TRP A 246 20.20 5.13 -28.88
C TRP A 246 21.68 4.96 -28.53
N ASN A 247 21.97 4.43 -27.35
CA ASN A 247 23.35 4.10 -26.99
C ASN A 247 23.83 2.83 -27.73
N SER A 248 25.09 2.46 -27.54
CA SER A 248 25.69 1.26 -28.15
C SER A 248 25.02 -0.06 -27.74
N LEU A 249 24.28 -0.05 -26.63
CA LEU A 249 23.52 -1.20 -26.11
C LEU A 249 22.08 -1.23 -26.63
N GLY A 250 21.68 -0.27 -27.47
CA GLY A 250 20.33 -0.18 -27.99
C GLY A 250 19.30 0.29 -26.95
N GLN A 251 19.71 1.03 -25.93
CA GLN A 251 18.80 1.66 -24.98
C GLN A 251 18.53 3.12 -25.39
N PRO A 252 17.26 3.54 -25.47
CA PRO A 252 16.92 4.89 -25.88
C PRO A 252 17.02 5.89 -24.72
N HIS A 253 17.63 7.04 -24.98
CA HIS A 253 17.87 8.11 -24.02
C HIS A 253 17.39 9.46 -24.57
N VAL A 254 16.68 10.23 -23.74
CA VAL A 254 16.30 11.62 -24.02
C VAL A 254 17.55 12.49 -24.04
N ASN A 255 17.76 13.21 -25.14
CA ASN A 255 18.93 14.02 -25.44
C ASN A 255 20.27 13.30 -25.22
N GLY A 256 20.28 11.97 -25.34
CA GLY A 256 21.47 11.13 -25.09
C GLY A 256 21.88 11.00 -23.62
N ARG A 257 21.03 11.42 -22.68
CA ARG A 257 21.34 11.45 -21.24
C ARG A 257 20.40 10.63 -20.38
N LEU A 258 19.08 10.81 -20.51
CA LEU A 258 18.11 10.27 -19.55
C LEU A 258 17.31 9.10 -20.12
N ALA A 259 17.29 7.96 -19.43
CA ALA A 259 16.59 6.74 -19.86
C ALA A 259 15.05 6.79 -19.67
N MET A 260 14.54 7.84 -19.03
CA MET A 260 13.12 8.06 -18.76
C MET A 260 12.63 9.40 -19.30
N THR A 261 11.31 9.57 -19.43
CA THR A 261 10.66 10.74 -20.03
C THR A 261 9.90 11.61 -19.04
N ARG A 262 9.82 11.19 -17.77
CA ARG A 262 9.25 11.98 -16.66
C ARG A 262 10.11 11.78 -15.42
N SER A 263 10.32 12.85 -14.67
CA SER A 263 11.13 12.84 -13.44
C SER A 263 10.88 14.10 -12.61
N ILE A 264 11.21 14.04 -11.33
CA ILE A 264 11.42 15.24 -10.50
C ILE A 264 12.90 15.64 -10.62
N GLY A 265 13.20 16.92 -10.81
CA GLY A 265 14.56 17.39 -11.08
C GLY A 265 14.89 17.41 -12.58
N ASP A 266 16.11 17.02 -12.99
CA ASP A 266 16.57 17.07 -14.39
C ASP A 266 16.25 18.41 -15.09
N LEU A 267 16.68 19.51 -14.46
CA LEU A 267 16.21 20.86 -14.81
C LEU A 267 16.58 21.26 -16.23
N ASP A 268 17.71 20.75 -16.74
CA ASP A 268 18.16 20.94 -18.11
C ASP A 268 17.24 20.26 -19.15
N LEU A 269 16.54 19.19 -18.76
CA LEU A 269 15.67 18.41 -19.65
C LEU A 269 14.19 18.77 -19.54
N LYS A 270 13.79 19.58 -18.54
CA LYS A 270 12.40 20.04 -18.35
C LYS A 270 11.86 20.76 -19.60
N ASN A 271 12.67 21.61 -20.22
CA ASN A 271 12.32 22.30 -21.48
C ASN A 271 12.30 21.37 -22.70
N SER A 272 12.95 20.19 -22.62
CA SER A 272 12.98 19.18 -23.68
C SER A 272 11.81 18.18 -23.58
N GLY A 273 10.85 18.42 -22.68
CA GLY A 273 9.64 17.62 -22.52
C GLY A 273 9.69 16.59 -21.39
N VAL A 274 10.75 16.54 -20.59
CA VAL A 274 10.80 15.70 -19.37
C VAL A 274 9.96 16.37 -18.28
N THR A 275 8.74 15.87 -18.05
CA THR A 275 7.78 16.52 -17.13
C THR A 275 7.77 15.88 -15.73
N ALA A 276 7.40 16.67 -14.72
CA ALA A 276 7.11 16.21 -13.36
C ALA A 276 5.63 15.83 -13.16
N GLU A 277 4.79 15.98 -14.17
CA GLU A 277 3.37 15.61 -14.10
C GLU A 277 3.20 14.07 -14.03
N PRO A 278 2.66 13.53 -12.93
CA PRO A 278 2.54 12.08 -12.76
C PRO A 278 1.36 11.50 -13.53
N GLU A 279 1.47 10.23 -13.87
CA GLU A 279 0.28 9.42 -14.16
C GLU A 279 -0.29 8.87 -12.86
N THR A 280 -1.62 8.95 -12.73
CA THR A 280 -2.33 8.48 -11.54
C THR A 280 -3.16 7.25 -11.84
N LYS A 281 -3.33 6.40 -10.83
CA LYS A 281 -4.25 5.27 -10.87
C LYS A 281 -4.93 5.07 -9.52
N ARG A 282 -6.26 5.09 -9.55
CA ARG A 282 -7.12 4.82 -8.40
C ARG A 282 -7.67 3.39 -8.44
N VAL A 283 -7.55 2.69 -7.32
CA VAL A 283 -8.04 1.32 -7.14
C VAL A 283 -8.71 1.17 -5.78
N GLN A 284 -9.84 0.48 -5.76
CA GLN A 284 -10.49 0.07 -4.51
C GLN A 284 -9.87 -1.25 -4.02
N LEU A 285 -9.40 -1.29 -2.79
CA LEU A 285 -8.92 -2.51 -2.15
C LEU A 285 -10.06 -3.45 -1.80
N HIS A 286 -9.74 -4.73 -1.87
CA HIS A 286 -10.59 -5.85 -1.50
C HIS A 286 -9.79 -6.75 -0.56
N HIS A 287 -9.84 -6.50 0.75
CA HIS A 287 -9.03 -7.22 1.74
C HIS A 287 -9.23 -8.75 1.78
N ALA A 288 -10.30 -9.27 1.18
CA ALA A 288 -10.51 -10.69 0.96
C ALA A 288 -9.63 -11.30 -0.17
N SER A 289 -9.21 -10.49 -1.14
CA SER A 289 -8.45 -10.91 -2.31
C SER A 289 -7.07 -10.27 -2.43
N ASP A 290 -6.89 -9.10 -1.82
CA ASP A 290 -5.70 -8.27 -1.98
C ASP A 290 -4.73 -8.58 -0.87
N SER A 291 -3.55 -9.05 -1.27
CA SER A 291 -2.56 -9.61 -0.35
C SER A 291 -1.55 -8.55 0.08
N PHE A 292 -1.07 -7.74 -0.85
CA PHE A 292 -0.11 -6.66 -0.57
C PHE A 292 -0.01 -5.68 -1.73
N LEU A 293 0.47 -4.47 -1.42
CA LEU A 293 1.08 -3.53 -2.36
C LEU A 293 2.60 -3.70 -2.27
N VAL A 294 3.29 -3.66 -3.42
CA VAL A 294 4.76 -3.57 -3.46
C VAL A 294 5.19 -2.41 -4.35
N LEU A 295 6.15 -1.64 -3.88
CA LEU A 295 6.86 -0.60 -4.63
C LEU A 295 8.29 -1.08 -4.89
N THR A 296 8.79 -0.95 -6.12
CA THR A 296 10.14 -1.37 -6.51
C THR A 296 10.85 -0.37 -7.40
N THR A 297 12.15 -0.18 -7.16
CA THR A 297 13.04 0.56 -8.07
C THR A 297 13.51 -0.33 -9.22
N ASP A 298 14.14 0.29 -10.21
CA ASP A 298 14.44 -0.33 -11.50
C ASP A 298 15.47 -1.47 -11.41
N GLY A 299 16.40 -1.41 -10.45
CA GLY A 299 17.40 -2.45 -10.22
C GLY A 299 16.76 -3.82 -9.97
N ILE A 300 15.55 -3.85 -9.43
CA ILE A 300 14.72 -5.06 -9.32
C ILE A 300 13.98 -5.32 -10.64
N ASN A 301 13.34 -4.28 -11.19
CA ASN A 301 12.44 -4.36 -12.34
C ASN A 301 13.09 -4.85 -13.64
N PHE A 302 14.42 -4.68 -13.78
CA PHE A 302 15.20 -5.15 -14.91
C PHE A 302 15.47 -6.66 -14.85
N MET A 303 15.68 -7.21 -13.64
CA MET A 303 16.01 -8.62 -13.48
C MET A 303 14.79 -9.50 -13.21
N VAL A 304 13.80 -8.96 -12.49
CA VAL A 304 12.65 -9.71 -11.98
C VAL A 304 11.36 -9.13 -12.53
N ASN A 305 10.54 -9.98 -13.16
CA ASN A 305 9.27 -9.53 -13.71
C ASN A 305 8.20 -9.35 -12.61
N SER A 306 7.12 -8.63 -12.92
CA SER A 306 6.08 -8.31 -11.92
C SER A 306 5.42 -9.53 -11.28
N GLN A 307 5.26 -10.63 -12.01
CA GLN A 307 4.66 -11.85 -11.46
C GLN A 307 5.66 -12.60 -10.57
N GLU A 308 6.93 -12.69 -10.98
CA GLU A 308 8.01 -13.25 -10.15
C GLU A 308 8.15 -12.49 -8.83
N ILE A 309 8.05 -11.15 -8.82
CA ILE A 309 8.02 -10.35 -7.59
C ILE A 309 6.88 -10.82 -6.68
N CYS A 310 5.65 -10.98 -7.21
CA CYS A 310 4.54 -11.46 -6.41
C CYS A 310 4.76 -12.89 -5.90
N ASP A 311 5.38 -13.76 -6.70
CA ASP A 311 5.63 -15.15 -6.34
C ASP A 311 6.66 -15.26 -5.21
N PHE A 312 7.74 -14.47 -5.24
CA PHE A 312 8.71 -14.39 -4.14
C PHE A 312 8.04 -13.93 -2.84
N ILE A 313 7.26 -12.86 -2.90
CA ILE A 313 6.60 -12.31 -1.71
C ILE A 313 5.59 -13.29 -1.12
N ASN A 314 4.83 -14.01 -1.95
CA ASN A 314 3.85 -15.00 -1.48
C ASN A 314 4.48 -16.22 -0.79
N GLN A 315 5.77 -16.49 -1.02
CA GLN A 315 6.50 -17.60 -0.37
C GLN A 315 7.05 -17.24 1.00
N CYS A 316 7.27 -15.95 1.27
CA CYS A 316 7.84 -15.47 2.52
C CYS A 316 6.83 -15.50 3.69
N HIS A 317 7.37 -15.44 4.90
CA HIS A 317 6.57 -15.41 6.11
C HIS A 317 5.94 -14.04 6.33
N ASP A 318 6.76 -13.01 6.33
CA ASP A 318 6.39 -11.63 6.61
C ASP A 318 6.93 -10.64 5.56
N PRO A 319 6.37 -9.42 5.49
CA PRO A 319 6.81 -8.42 4.53
C PRO A 319 8.28 -8.00 4.67
N PRO A 320 8.87 -7.84 5.88
CA PRO A 320 10.30 -7.54 6.02
C PRO A 320 11.22 -8.59 5.38
N GLU A 321 10.98 -9.88 5.64
CA GLU A 321 11.68 -10.98 4.99
C GLU A 321 11.50 -10.91 3.46
N ALA A 322 10.25 -10.72 3.01
CA ALA A 322 9.93 -10.64 1.60
C ALA A 322 10.68 -9.51 0.87
N ALA A 323 10.83 -8.34 1.50
CA ALA A 323 11.54 -7.21 0.91
C ALA A 323 13.03 -7.53 0.73
N HIS A 324 13.62 -8.19 1.74
CA HIS A 324 15.02 -8.63 1.68
C HIS A 324 15.22 -9.71 0.60
N VAL A 325 14.32 -10.69 0.52
CA VAL A 325 14.38 -11.76 -0.49
C VAL A 325 14.26 -11.19 -1.90
N VAL A 326 13.33 -10.27 -2.17
CA VAL A 326 13.15 -9.69 -3.50
C VAL A 326 14.39 -8.90 -3.95
N THR A 327 14.98 -8.09 -3.06
CA THR A 327 16.20 -7.33 -3.38
C THR A 327 17.41 -8.25 -3.57
N GLU A 328 17.56 -9.27 -2.72
CA GLU A 328 18.63 -10.26 -2.82
C GLU A 328 18.54 -11.07 -4.11
N GLN A 329 17.34 -11.50 -4.50
CA GLN A 329 17.12 -12.22 -5.76
C GLN A 329 17.54 -11.38 -6.97
N ALA A 330 17.26 -10.07 -6.97
CA ALA A 330 17.69 -9.19 -8.06
C ALA A 330 19.23 -9.12 -8.17
N ILE A 331 19.94 -9.08 -7.05
CA ILE A 331 21.42 -9.11 -7.00
C ILE A 331 21.97 -10.46 -7.45
N GLN A 332 21.36 -11.56 -7.02
CA GLN A 332 21.75 -12.90 -7.46
C GLN A 332 21.54 -13.11 -8.97
N TYR A 333 20.53 -12.47 -9.56
CA TYR A 333 20.33 -12.44 -11.00
C TYR A 333 21.28 -11.50 -11.76
N GLY A 334 22.13 -10.77 -11.04
CA GLY A 334 23.20 -9.97 -11.61
C GLY A 334 22.84 -8.50 -11.83
N THR A 335 21.83 -7.96 -11.14
CA THR A 335 21.63 -6.50 -11.15
C THR A 335 22.86 -5.80 -10.57
N GLU A 336 23.25 -4.69 -11.19
CA GLU A 336 24.37 -3.86 -10.72
C GLU A 336 23.88 -2.58 -10.05
N ASP A 337 22.60 -2.25 -10.22
CA ASP A 337 22.01 -1.02 -9.73
C ASP A 337 21.57 -1.08 -8.26
N ASN A 338 21.22 0.08 -7.71
CA ASN A 338 20.49 0.16 -6.45
C ASN A 338 19.16 -0.60 -6.58
N SER A 339 18.82 -1.37 -5.55
CA SER A 339 17.65 -2.26 -5.57
C SER A 339 16.85 -2.07 -4.30
N THR A 340 15.70 -1.44 -4.42
CA THR A 340 14.83 -1.08 -3.30
C THR A 340 13.43 -1.63 -3.46
N ALA A 341 12.89 -2.23 -2.40
CA ALA A 341 11.52 -2.74 -2.33
C ALA A 341 10.84 -2.29 -1.04
N VAL A 342 9.58 -1.84 -1.14
CA VAL A 342 8.68 -1.58 0.00
C VAL A 342 7.42 -2.42 -0.17
N ILE A 343 7.09 -3.24 0.82
CA ILE A 343 5.97 -4.18 0.79
C ILE A 343 5.00 -3.84 1.91
N VAL A 344 3.78 -3.52 1.53
CA VAL A 344 2.69 -3.16 2.44
C VAL A 344 1.69 -4.31 2.49
N PRO A 345 1.54 -5.00 3.63
CA PRO A 345 0.62 -6.11 3.74
C PRO A 345 -0.85 -5.62 3.79
N PHE A 346 -1.73 -6.36 3.12
CA PHE A 346 -3.18 -6.19 3.20
C PHE A 346 -3.85 -7.45 3.74
N GLY A 347 -5.17 -7.38 3.94
CA GLY A 347 -5.95 -8.40 4.64
C GLY A 347 -5.73 -9.83 4.15
N ALA A 348 -5.51 -10.08 2.86
CA ALA A 348 -5.33 -11.43 2.33
C ALA A 348 -3.87 -11.92 2.33
N TRP A 349 -2.96 -11.27 3.07
CA TRP A 349 -1.56 -11.69 3.17
C TRP A 349 -1.43 -13.15 3.58
N GLY A 350 -0.65 -13.92 2.81
CA GLY A 350 -0.41 -15.34 3.06
C GLY A 350 -1.52 -16.29 2.61
N LYS A 351 -2.68 -15.78 2.16
CA LYS A 351 -3.81 -16.61 1.73
C LYS A 351 -3.57 -17.32 0.40
N TYR A 352 -2.95 -16.63 -0.56
CA TYR A 352 -2.76 -17.11 -1.92
C TYR A 352 -1.30 -17.51 -2.14
N LYS A 353 -0.93 -18.71 -1.68
CA LYS A 353 0.37 -19.31 -2.02
C LYS A 353 0.29 -19.91 -3.43
N ASN A 354 1.15 -19.48 -4.34
CA ASN A 354 1.31 -20.14 -5.62
C ASN A 354 2.09 -21.45 -5.43
N SER A 355 1.55 -22.55 -5.94
CA SER A 355 2.18 -23.88 -5.93
C SER A 355 3.16 -24.09 -7.08
N GLU A 356 3.15 -23.22 -8.10
CA GLU A 356 3.96 -23.32 -9.31
C GLU A 356 4.73 -22.01 -9.54
N VAL A 357 6.06 -22.08 -9.52
CA VAL A 357 6.94 -20.95 -9.84
C VAL A 357 7.33 -21.07 -11.32
N ASN A 358 6.80 -20.18 -12.16
CA ASN A 358 7.20 -20.12 -13.57
C ASN A 358 8.40 -19.19 -13.70
N PHE A 359 9.61 -19.78 -13.72
CA PHE A 359 10.83 -19.04 -14.01
C PHE A 359 10.88 -18.65 -15.49
N SER A 360 11.02 -17.37 -15.79
CA SER A 360 11.26 -16.91 -17.16
C SER A 360 12.75 -17.05 -17.50
N PHE A 361 13.08 -17.93 -18.44
CA PHE A 361 14.46 -18.14 -18.94
C PHE A 361 14.91 -17.09 -19.97
N THR A 362 14.00 -16.25 -20.47
CA THR A 362 14.34 -15.13 -21.38
C THR A 362 14.50 -13.84 -20.58
N ARG A 363 15.71 -13.60 -20.07
CA ARG A 363 16.06 -12.36 -19.37
C ARG A 363 17.00 -11.54 -20.24
N SER A 364 16.68 -10.25 -20.43
CA SER A 364 17.56 -9.32 -21.14
C SER A 364 18.65 -8.87 -20.18
N PHE A 365 19.87 -9.38 -20.36
CA PHE A 365 21.06 -9.02 -19.57
C PHE A 365 21.69 -7.68 -19.97
N ALA A 366 20.97 -6.83 -20.72
CA ALA A 366 21.48 -5.53 -21.12
C ALA A 366 21.57 -4.60 -19.90
N SER A 367 22.76 -4.59 -19.29
CA SER A 367 23.35 -3.62 -18.35
C SER A 367 22.38 -2.60 -17.72
N SER A 368 22.26 -2.67 -16.40
CA SER A 368 21.58 -1.69 -15.54
C SER A 368 22.35 -0.36 -15.40
N GLY A 369 23.34 -0.09 -16.27
CA GLY A 369 24.09 1.16 -16.28
C GLY A 369 23.27 2.30 -16.89
N ARG A 370 22.56 3.06 -16.05
CA ARG A 370 21.82 4.28 -16.44
C ARG A 370 22.69 5.46 -16.91
N TRP A 371 24.03 5.35 -16.81
CA TRP A 371 24.95 6.45 -17.03
C TRP A 371 26.18 5.99 -17.82
N ALA A 372 26.48 6.70 -18.90
CA ALA A 372 27.76 6.68 -19.61
C ALA A 372 28.58 7.93 -19.24
#